data_AF-Q5C3C3-F1
#
_entry.id   AF-Q5C3C3-F1
#
_cell.length_a   1.000
_cell.length_b   1.000
_cell.length_c   1.000
_cell.angle_alpha   90.00
_cell.angle_beta   90.00
_cell.angle_gamma   90.00
#
_symmetry.space_group_name_H-M   'P 1'
#
loop_
_entity.id
_entity.type
_entity.pdbx_description
1 polymer ?
#
loop_
_entity_poly.entity_id
_entity_poly.type
_entity_poly.pdbx_seq_one_letter_code
_entity_poly.pdbx_strand_id
1 'polypeptide(L)'
;VVHTVDLHSSCCTMRPFVIGFLFSLILIIRSSQIDQSNTVFIGSITARDKDHFRAVFAKHLSELPSEAFIIYHAILGSHCLDVKVPNIDSICSTLNKPVTNAEESFYASSIYKLTGSSKCKVSTAEVETLSKQLLVEDIPIESLFYLISSMKNLDIKIDANRVSTILGKIKAKDTSPMTLSFMLHILSQLGLTKSALSGYSSSVGDVLDQAGEISDNQLFYIKGLYTSAFVAKSVVEFLTAYGEVPKGVENKLVKLFNYLYTRRQTTNIRASAYLVAAFKSLAYSSLLMPVVIESSVKTNED
;
A
#
# COMPACT_ATOMS: atom_id res chain seq x y z
N VAL A 1 39.26 38.62 33.71
CA VAL A 1 39.91 38.15 34.96
C VAL A 1 40.85 37.02 34.58
N VAL A 2 42.13 37.23 34.89
CA VAL A 2 43.27 36.36 34.61
C VAL A 2 43.11 35.02 35.36
N HIS A 3 43.59 33.91 34.80
CA HIS A 3 44.65 33.09 35.43
C HIS A 3 45.06 31.89 34.57
N THR A 4 46.31 31.98 34.11
CA THR A 4 47.27 30.91 33.82
C THR A 4 47.58 30.08 35.07
N VAL A 5 47.85 28.78 34.89
CA VAL A 5 48.74 27.99 35.75
C VAL A 5 49.56 27.05 34.87
N ASP A 6 50.87 27.33 34.79
CA ASP A 6 51.92 26.40 34.40
C ASP A 6 52.20 25.42 35.55
N LEU A 7 52.65 24.20 35.23
CA LEU A 7 53.60 23.46 36.07
C LEU A 7 54.38 22.45 35.21
N HIS A 8 55.64 22.79 34.99
CA HIS A 8 56.71 21.94 34.49
C HIS A 8 57.19 21.01 35.62
N SER A 9 57.49 19.74 35.32
CA SER A 9 58.50 18.97 36.06
C SER A 9 59.00 17.80 35.22
N SER A 10 60.27 17.88 34.81
CA SER A 10 61.06 16.83 34.20
C SER A 10 61.70 15.95 35.28
N CYS A 11 61.75 14.63 35.09
CA CYS A 11 62.72 13.77 35.78
C CYS A 11 63.06 12.49 34.96
N CYS A 12 64.33 12.43 34.55
CA CYS A 12 65.26 11.30 34.40
C CYS A 12 64.83 9.89 33.91
N THR A 13 65.30 9.57 32.69
CA THR A 13 66.20 8.46 32.26
C THR A 13 65.97 6.96 32.59
N MET A 14 65.99 6.19 31.48
CA MET A 14 66.64 4.88 31.20
C MET A 14 65.89 3.53 31.31
N ARG A 15 65.45 3.05 30.11
CA ARG A 15 65.74 1.74 29.45
C ARG A 15 65.10 0.43 30.01
N PRO A 16 65.05 -0.66 29.20
CA PRO A 16 63.90 -1.01 28.36
C PRO A 16 63.24 -2.34 28.76
N PHE A 17 61.94 -2.49 28.54
CA PHE A 17 61.30 -3.81 28.44
C PHE A 17 60.45 -3.84 27.18
N VAL A 18 60.95 -4.60 26.20
CA VAL A 18 60.21 -4.97 24.99
C VAL A 18 59.19 -6.02 25.43
N ILE A 19 57.92 -5.60 25.54
CA ILE A 19 56.78 -6.52 25.58
C ILE A 19 55.86 -6.06 24.47
N GLY A 20 55.89 -6.79 23.36
CA GLY A 20 54.94 -6.64 22.27
C GLY A 20 53.55 -7.01 22.77
N PHE A 21 52.70 -6.00 22.93
CA PHE A 21 51.26 -6.18 23.03
C PHE A 21 50.61 -5.48 21.84
N LEU A 22 49.99 -6.30 21.00
CA LEU A 22 49.08 -5.93 19.93
C LEU A 22 47.99 -5.00 20.46
N PHE A 23 48.02 -3.73 20.07
CA PHE A 23 46.85 -2.85 20.17
C PHE A 23 46.23 -2.69 18.80
N SER A 24 45.04 -3.31 18.65
CA SER A 24 44.13 -3.13 17.53
C SER A 24 43.82 -1.65 17.32
N LEU A 25 44.25 -1.10 16.18
CA LEU A 25 43.69 0.12 15.64
C LEU A 25 42.31 -0.21 15.04
N ILE A 26 41.24 -0.07 15.83
CA ILE A 26 39.90 0.03 15.27
C ILE A 26 39.78 1.46 14.72
N LEU A 27 40.02 1.60 13.42
CA LEU A 27 39.59 2.76 12.66
C LEU A 27 38.04 2.81 12.73
N ILE A 28 37.52 3.62 13.64
CA ILE A 28 36.12 4.04 13.60
C ILE A 28 36.01 4.97 12.40
N ILE A 29 35.76 4.39 11.23
CA ILE A 29 35.16 5.12 10.13
C ILE A 29 33.74 5.44 10.62
N ARG A 30 33.57 6.62 11.21
CA ARG A 30 32.25 7.26 11.23
C ARG A 30 31.92 7.50 9.77
N SER A 31 31.19 6.55 9.18
CA SER A 31 30.45 6.74 7.95
C SER A 31 29.59 7.98 8.17
N SER A 32 30.08 9.11 7.67
CA SER A 32 29.30 10.31 7.42
C SER A 32 28.01 9.90 6.72
N GLN A 33 26.91 10.47 7.19
CA GLN A 33 25.56 10.30 6.68
C GLN A 33 25.57 10.01 5.17
N ILE A 34 25.04 8.86 4.79
CA ILE A 34 24.67 8.61 3.40
C ILE A 34 23.69 9.73 3.08
N ASP A 35 24.15 10.62 2.21
CA ASP A 35 23.33 11.58 1.49
C ASP A 35 22.19 10.76 0.88
N GLN A 36 20.99 10.82 1.46
CA GLN A 36 19.83 10.13 0.90
C GLN A 36 19.58 10.79 -0.44
N SER A 37 20.14 10.22 -1.52
CA SER A 37 19.77 10.63 -2.88
C SER A 37 18.25 10.52 -2.93
N ASN A 38 17.58 11.65 -3.11
CA ASN A 38 16.12 11.67 -3.22
C ASN A 38 15.75 10.78 -4.41
N THR A 39 15.20 9.61 -4.11
CA THR A 39 14.74 8.65 -5.11
C THR A 39 13.64 9.35 -5.90
N VAL A 40 13.77 9.39 -7.22
CA VAL A 40 12.78 10.02 -8.12
C VAL A 40 11.95 8.96 -8.83
N PHE A 41 10.73 9.33 -9.21
CA PHE A 41 9.91 8.48 -10.07
C PHE A 41 10.58 8.26 -11.44
N ILE A 42 10.60 7.02 -11.91
CA ILE A 42 11.27 6.65 -13.18
C ILE A 42 10.37 6.76 -14.42
N GLY A 43 9.14 7.25 -14.27
CA GLY A 43 8.22 7.46 -15.39
C GLY A 43 6.78 7.70 -14.96
N SER A 44 5.91 7.88 -15.95
CA SER A 44 4.46 8.09 -15.79
C SER A 44 3.67 7.06 -16.60
N ILE A 45 2.45 6.75 -16.17
CA ILE A 45 1.56 5.83 -16.89
C ILE A 45 1.11 6.48 -18.21
N THR A 46 1.63 5.98 -19.33
CA THR A 46 1.38 6.52 -20.67
C THR A 46 0.00 6.11 -21.21
N ALA A 47 -0.42 6.71 -22.32
CA ALA A 47 -1.62 6.27 -23.05
C ALA A 47 -1.54 4.78 -23.46
N ARG A 48 -0.37 4.33 -23.92
CA ARG A 48 -0.11 2.92 -24.28
C ARG A 48 -0.27 1.99 -23.08
N ASP A 49 0.21 2.38 -21.91
CA ASP A 49 0.03 1.59 -20.69
C ASP A 49 -1.45 1.50 -20.30
N LYS A 50 -2.20 2.60 -20.43
CA LYS A 50 -3.66 2.59 -20.20
C LYS A 50 -4.38 1.65 -21.18
N ASP A 51 -4.00 1.66 -22.46
CA ASP A 51 -4.58 0.78 -23.48
C ASP A 51 -4.27 -0.69 -23.22
N HIS A 52 -3.05 -1.01 -22.78
CA HIS A 52 -2.70 -2.35 -22.33
C HIS A 52 -3.61 -2.83 -21.20
N PHE A 53 -3.77 -2.03 -20.12
CA PHE A 53 -4.65 -2.41 -19.02
C PHE A 53 -6.11 -2.54 -19.44
N ARG A 54 -6.62 -1.63 -20.29
CA ARG A 54 -7.97 -1.72 -20.86
C ARG A 54 -8.16 -3.05 -21.58
N ALA A 55 -7.19 -3.46 -22.41
CA ALA A 55 -7.26 -4.72 -23.12
C ALA A 55 -7.29 -5.93 -22.17
N VAL A 56 -6.47 -5.93 -21.11
CA VAL A 56 -6.49 -6.98 -20.07
C VAL A 56 -7.88 -7.08 -19.42
N PHE A 57 -8.45 -5.95 -18.97
CA PHE A 57 -9.75 -5.95 -18.29
C PHE A 57 -10.90 -6.30 -19.23
N ALA A 58 -10.90 -5.75 -20.45
CA ALA A 58 -11.93 -6.01 -21.45
C ALA A 58 -11.98 -7.49 -21.85
N LYS A 59 -10.82 -8.15 -22.01
CA LYS A 59 -10.75 -9.58 -22.31
C LYS A 59 -11.52 -10.40 -21.28
N HIS A 60 -11.25 -10.19 -19.99
CA HIS A 60 -11.93 -10.93 -18.91
C HIS A 60 -13.42 -10.63 -18.81
N LEU A 61 -13.87 -9.43 -19.18
CA LEU A 61 -15.30 -9.07 -19.15
C LEU A 61 -16.07 -9.56 -20.38
N SER A 62 -15.38 -9.73 -21.52
CA SER A 62 -16.00 -10.20 -22.77
C SER A 62 -16.49 -11.64 -22.70
N GLU A 63 -15.89 -12.44 -21.82
CA GLU A 63 -16.23 -13.85 -21.61
C GLU A 63 -17.44 -14.05 -20.65
N LEU A 64 -18.02 -12.97 -20.12
CA LEU A 64 -19.12 -12.99 -19.12
C LEU A 64 -18.86 -14.00 -17.98
N PRO A 65 -17.75 -13.88 -17.25
CA PRO A 65 -17.43 -14.80 -16.16
C PRO A 65 -18.53 -14.81 -15.08
N SER A 66 -18.69 -15.94 -14.40
CA SER A 66 -19.57 -16.07 -13.22
C SER A 66 -18.84 -15.86 -11.89
N GLU A 67 -17.50 -15.80 -11.92
CA GLU A 67 -16.68 -15.61 -10.74
C GLU A 67 -16.58 -14.12 -10.35
N ALA A 68 -17.18 -13.79 -9.21
CA ALA A 68 -17.15 -12.43 -8.65
C ALA A 68 -15.72 -11.88 -8.48
N PHE A 69 -14.74 -12.74 -8.18
CA PHE A 69 -13.33 -12.39 -8.11
C PHE A 69 -12.81 -11.78 -9.43
N ILE A 70 -13.02 -12.46 -10.56
CA ILE A 70 -12.54 -12.01 -11.87
C ILE A 70 -13.22 -10.69 -12.25
N ILE A 71 -14.56 -10.64 -12.07
CA ILE A 71 -15.36 -9.47 -12.39
C ILE A 71 -14.92 -8.26 -11.56
N TYR A 72 -14.76 -8.43 -10.24
CA TYR A 72 -14.35 -7.37 -9.34
C TYR A 72 -13.02 -6.75 -9.78
N HIS A 73 -11.99 -7.56 -10.06
CA HIS A 73 -10.69 -7.04 -10.44
C HIS A 73 -10.73 -6.32 -11.79
N ALA A 74 -11.46 -6.84 -12.77
CA ALA A 74 -11.63 -6.17 -14.06
C ALA A 74 -12.38 -4.83 -13.94
N ILE A 75 -13.44 -4.78 -13.12
CA ILE A 75 -14.21 -3.56 -12.86
C ILE A 75 -13.40 -2.55 -12.05
N LEU A 76 -12.69 -2.98 -10.99
CA LEU A 76 -11.80 -2.12 -10.21
C LEU A 76 -10.77 -1.44 -11.12
N GLY A 77 -10.08 -2.24 -11.94
CA GLY A 77 -9.08 -1.73 -12.88
C GLY A 77 -9.68 -0.73 -13.88
N SER A 78 -10.82 -1.06 -14.48
CA SER A 78 -11.53 -0.19 -15.42
C SER A 78 -11.97 1.13 -14.77
N HIS A 79 -12.52 1.05 -13.55
CA HIS A 79 -12.91 2.22 -12.77
C HIS A 79 -11.72 3.12 -12.44
N CYS A 80 -10.59 2.55 -12.02
CA CYS A 80 -9.38 3.34 -11.74
C CYS A 80 -8.76 3.98 -13.00
N LEU A 81 -9.07 3.48 -14.21
CA LEU A 81 -8.73 4.12 -15.48
C LEU A 81 -9.77 5.13 -15.97
N ASP A 82 -10.83 5.36 -15.20
CA ASP A 82 -12.00 6.16 -15.58
C ASP A 82 -12.67 5.66 -16.88
N VAL A 83 -12.65 4.34 -17.09
CA VAL A 83 -13.24 3.66 -18.24
C VAL A 83 -14.57 3.03 -17.84
N LYS A 84 -15.63 3.33 -18.58
CA LYS A 84 -16.93 2.69 -18.41
C LYS A 84 -16.87 1.25 -18.87
N VAL A 85 -17.40 0.35 -18.05
CA VAL A 85 -17.56 -1.07 -18.39
C VAL A 85 -18.83 -1.25 -19.22
N PRO A 86 -18.74 -1.76 -20.47
CA PRO A 86 -19.93 -2.02 -21.28
C PRO A 86 -20.73 -3.20 -20.73
N ASN A 87 -22.02 -3.26 -21.05
CA ASN A 87 -22.91 -4.38 -20.70
C ASN A 87 -22.96 -4.73 -19.21
N ILE A 88 -22.83 -3.72 -18.33
CA ILE A 88 -22.69 -3.95 -16.89
C ILE A 88 -23.86 -4.73 -16.29
N ASP A 89 -25.06 -4.48 -16.79
CA ASP A 89 -26.27 -5.18 -16.36
C ASP A 89 -26.25 -6.68 -16.67
N SER A 90 -25.68 -7.08 -17.81
CA SER A 90 -25.54 -8.49 -18.19
C SER A 90 -24.51 -9.18 -17.32
N ILE A 91 -23.39 -8.51 -17.03
CA ILE A 91 -22.35 -8.99 -16.11
C ILE A 91 -22.94 -9.13 -14.70
N CYS A 92 -23.67 -8.13 -14.21
CA CYS A 92 -24.32 -8.17 -12.89
C CYS A 92 -25.31 -9.33 -12.76
N SER A 93 -26.00 -9.68 -13.85
CA SER A 93 -26.99 -10.76 -13.84
C SER A 93 -26.35 -12.13 -13.56
N THR A 94 -25.06 -12.32 -13.84
CA THR A 94 -24.33 -13.57 -13.54
C THR A 94 -23.97 -13.70 -12.06
N LEU A 95 -24.05 -12.60 -11.30
CA LEU A 95 -23.67 -12.51 -9.89
C LEU A 95 -24.85 -12.58 -8.91
N ASN A 96 -26.06 -12.83 -9.41
CA ASN A 96 -27.26 -12.85 -8.59
C ASN A 96 -27.33 -14.11 -7.71
N LYS A 97 -26.55 -14.11 -6.64
CA LYS A 97 -26.51 -15.14 -5.60
C LYS A 97 -26.42 -14.51 -4.22
N PRO A 98 -27.00 -15.15 -3.18
CA PRO A 98 -26.80 -14.74 -1.79
C PRO A 98 -25.32 -14.71 -1.43
N VAL A 99 -24.91 -13.75 -0.61
CA VAL A 99 -23.53 -13.71 -0.07
C VAL A 99 -23.44 -14.57 1.19
N THR A 100 -22.53 -15.55 1.18
CA THR A 100 -22.44 -16.55 2.28
C THR A 100 -21.22 -16.38 3.18
N ASN A 101 -20.25 -15.57 2.75
CA ASN A 101 -19.02 -15.33 3.48
C ASN A 101 -18.49 -13.91 3.21
N ALA A 102 -17.46 -13.50 3.97
CA ALA A 102 -16.89 -12.16 3.88
C ALA A 102 -16.33 -11.84 2.49
N GLU A 103 -15.64 -12.78 1.85
CA GLU A 103 -15.02 -12.57 0.53
C GLU A 103 -16.08 -12.36 -0.57
N GLU A 104 -17.12 -13.20 -0.61
CA GLU A 104 -18.24 -13.01 -1.55
C GLU A 104 -18.95 -11.68 -1.33
N SER A 105 -19.19 -11.33 -0.08
CA SER A 105 -19.76 -10.04 0.32
C SER A 105 -18.89 -8.89 -0.20
N PHE A 106 -17.56 -9.01 -0.10
CA PHE A 106 -16.63 -7.98 -0.54
C PHE A 106 -16.66 -7.78 -2.05
N TYR A 107 -16.52 -8.84 -2.84
CA TYR A 107 -16.52 -8.70 -4.29
C TYR A 107 -17.87 -8.19 -4.79
N ALA A 108 -18.98 -8.75 -4.32
CA ALA A 108 -20.31 -8.33 -4.75
C ALA A 108 -20.61 -6.87 -4.38
N SER A 109 -20.35 -6.47 -3.13
CA SER A 109 -20.60 -5.09 -2.68
C SER A 109 -19.67 -4.08 -3.35
N SER A 110 -18.42 -4.46 -3.63
CA SER A 110 -17.47 -3.60 -4.33
C SER A 110 -17.89 -3.39 -5.78
N ILE A 111 -18.31 -4.46 -6.47
CA ILE A 111 -18.85 -4.37 -7.82
C ILE A 111 -20.08 -3.45 -7.84
N TYR A 112 -21.00 -3.60 -6.89
CA TYR A 112 -22.14 -2.70 -6.76
C TYR A 112 -21.71 -1.24 -6.57
N LYS A 113 -20.79 -0.97 -5.65
CA LYS A 113 -20.31 0.40 -5.36
C LYS A 113 -19.64 1.06 -6.56
N LEU A 114 -18.82 0.30 -7.30
CA LEU A 114 -18.05 0.82 -8.44
C LEU A 114 -18.93 1.05 -9.69
N THR A 115 -20.05 0.34 -9.80
CA THR A 115 -20.88 0.34 -11.01
C THR A 115 -22.19 1.11 -10.84
N GLY A 116 -22.73 1.16 -9.63
CA GLY A 116 -24.06 1.70 -9.34
C GLY A 116 -25.22 0.92 -9.97
N SER A 117 -24.97 -0.25 -10.60
CA SER A 117 -26.05 -1.02 -11.23
C SER A 117 -26.91 -1.71 -10.17
N SER A 118 -28.22 -1.50 -10.24
CA SER A 118 -29.19 -2.14 -9.35
C SER A 118 -29.21 -3.66 -9.49
N LYS A 119 -28.76 -4.21 -10.63
CA LYS A 119 -28.65 -5.66 -10.85
C LYS A 119 -27.50 -6.31 -10.08
N CYS A 120 -26.50 -5.52 -9.67
CA CYS A 120 -25.41 -5.96 -8.79
C CYS A 120 -25.72 -5.71 -7.31
N LYS A 121 -26.91 -5.19 -6.97
CA LYS A 121 -27.21 -4.78 -5.60
C LYS A 121 -27.15 -5.97 -4.65
N VAL A 122 -26.33 -5.82 -3.61
CA VAL A 122 -26.19 -6.79 -2.52
C VAL A 122 -27.18 -6.47 -1.40
N SER A 123 -27.72 -7.52 -0.77
CA SER A 123 -28.57 -7.37 0.40
C SER A 123 -27.78 -6.84 1.60
N THR A 124 -28.19 -5.67 2.11
CA THR A 124 -27.59 -5.11 3.33
C THR A 124 -27.84 -6.01 4.54
N ALA A 125 -29.01 -6.65 4.62
CA ALA A 125 -29.37 -7.54 5.72
C ALA A 125 -28.48 -8.80 5.78
N GLU A 126 -28.06 -9.33 4.63
CA GLU A 126 -27.14 -10.47 4.57
C GLU A 126 -25.75 -10.06 5.11
N VAL A 127 -25.24 -8.90 4.68
CA VAL A 127 -23.94 -8.38 5.15
C VAL A 127 -23.98 -8.00 6.64
N GLU A 128 -25.08 -7.43 7.13
CA GLU A 128 -25.26 -7.17 8.57
C GLU A 128 -25.29 -8.47 9.37
N THR A 129 -25.94 -9.52 8.87
CA THR A 129 -25.97 -10.83 9.52
C THR A 129 -24.58 -11.44 9.59
N LEU A 130 -23.83 -11.43 8.48
CA LEU A 130 -22.42 -11.86 8.45
C LEU A 130 -21.56 -11.04 9.40
N SER A 131 -21.79 -9.72 9.50
CA SER A 131 -21.01 -8.86 10.40
C SER A 131 -21.18 -9.24 11.86
N LYS A 132 -22.41 -9.55 12.30
CA LYS A 132 -22.71 -10.01 13.66
C LYS A 132 -22.07 -11.37 13.97
N GLN A 133 -21.98 -12.24 12.97
CA GLN A 133 -21.39 -13.58 13.11
C GLN A 133 -19.86 -13.55 13.12
N LEU A 134 -19.25 -12.70 12.28
CA LEU A 134 -17.82 -12.77 11.99
C LEU A 134 -16.97 -11.73 12.74
N LEU A 135 -17.53 -10.63 13.26
CA LEU A 135 -16.76 -9.61 14.02
C LEU A 135 -16.38 -10.06 15.45
N VAL A 136 -15.71 -11.21 15.51
CA VAL A 136 -15.13 -11.83 16.69
C VAL A 136 -13.63 -11.53 16.77
N GLU A 137 -12.99 -11.85 17.90
CA GLU A 137 -11.61 -11.40 18.17
C GLU A 137 -10.53 -12.14 17.36
N ASP A 138 -10.82 -13.36 16.92
CA ASP A 138 -9.88 -14.22 16.16
C ASP A 138 -10.21 -14.28 14.66
N ILE A 139 -10.97 -13.30 14.14
CA ILE A 139 -11.23 -13.20 12.70
C ILE A 139 -9.90 -13.06 11.93
N PRO A 140 -9.68 -13.85 10.86
CA PRO A 140 -8.54 -13.64 9.97
C PRO A 140 -8.54 -12.23 9.39
N ILE A 141 -7.37 -11.60 9.28
CA ILE A 141 -7.26 -10.20 8.83
C ILE A 141 -7.87 -9.98 7.43
N GLU A 142 -7.76 -10.95 6.53
CA GLU A 142 -8.38 -10.91 5.21
C GLU A 142 -9.91 -10.89 5.29
N SER A 143 -10.50 -11.75 6.12
CA SER A 143 -11.94 -11.77 6.37
C SER A 143 -12.41 -10.47 7.01
N LEU A 144 -11.62 -9.86 7.90
CA LEU A 144 -11.93 -8.55 8.48
C LEU A 144 -11.88 -7.45 7.42
N PHE A 145 -10.85 -7.44 6.58
CA PHE A 145 -10.73 -6.49 5.47
C PHE A 145 -11.94 -6.60 4.53
N TYR A 146 -12.31 -7.81 4.14
CA TYR A 146 -13.44 -8.05 3.27
C TYR A 146 -14.75 -7.56 3.90
N LEU A 147 -15.01 -7.95 5.15
CA LEU A 147 -16.22 -7.59 5.87
C LEU A 147 -16.36 -6.08 6.07
N ILE A 148 -15.30 -5.40 6.52
CA ILE A 148 -15.31 -3.95 6.75
C ILE A 148 -15.46 -3.19 5.43
N SER A 149 -14.76 -3.62 4.38
CA SER A 149 -14.90 -3.02 3.06
C SER A 149 -16.31 -3.20 2.51
N SER A 150 -16.95 -4.37 2.72
CA SER A 150 -18.35 -4.57 2.34
C SER A 150 -19.31 -3.66 3.07
N MET A 151 -19.15 -3.54 4.39
CA MET A 151 -19.95 -2.64 5.20
C MET A 151 -19.79 -1.20 4.73
N LYS A 152 -18.56 -0.78 4.42
CA LYS A 152 -18.27 0.55 3.87
C LYS A 152 -18.90 0.78 2.50
N ASN A 153 -18.85 -0.19 1.60
CA ASN A 153 -19.44 -0.10 0.27
C ASN A 153 -20.96 0.06 0.31
N LEU A 154 -21.61 -0.57 1.29
CA LEU A 154 -23.06 -0.56 1.49
C LEU A 154 -23.55 0.49 2.49
N ASP A 155 -22.66 1.38 2.95
CA ASP A 155 -22.95 2.41 3.94
C ASP A 155 -23.56 1.85 5.26
N ILE A 156 -23.21 0.61 5.62
CA ILE A 156 -23.55 -0.03 6.89
C ILE A 156 -22.68 0.57 7.99
N LYS A 157 -23.28 0.88 9.15
CA LYS A 157 -22.56 1.46 10.29
C LYS A 157 -21.47 0.51 10.81
N ILE A 158 -20.25 1.03 10.96
CA ILE A 158 -19.10 0.29 11.50
C ILE A 158 -18.78 0.82 12.90
N ASP A 159 -18.65 -0.09 13.88
CA ASP A 159 -18.11 0.24 15.20
C ASP A 159 -16.57 0.34 15.11
N ALA A 160 -16.07 1.54 14.89
CA ALA A 160 -14.64 1.80 14.72
C ALA A 160 -13.81 1.42 15.96
N ASN A 161 -14.38 1.49 17.17
CA ASN A 161 -13.67 1.13 18.41
C ASN A 161 -13.51 -0.39 18.51
N ARG A 162 -14.58 -1.14 18.20
CA ARG A 162 -14.52 -2.59 18.16
C ARG A 162 -13.53 -3.08 17.11
N VAL A 163 -13.56 -2.51 15.90
CA VAL A 163 -12.63 -2.87 14.82
C VAL A 163 -11.18 -2.55 15.21
N SER A 164 -10.92 -1.36 15.77
CA SER A 164 -9.57 -0.98 16.22
C SER A 164 -9.02 -1.91 17.31
N THR A 165 -9.89 -2.39 18.21
CA THR A 165 -9.54 -3.38 19.23
C THR A 165 -9.15 -4.73 18.61
N ILE A 166 -9.91 -5.21 17.62
CA ILE A 166 -9.60 -6.44 16.89
C ILE A 166 -8.27 -6.30 16.16
N LEU A 167 -8.05 -5.18 15.46
CA LEU A 167 -6.78 -4.90 14.76
C LEU A 167 -5.58 -4.89 15.71
N GLY A 168 -5.73 -4.34 16.92
CA GLY A 168 -4.68 -4.39 17.94
C GLY A 168 -4.30 -5.82 18.33
N LYS A 169 -5.29 -6.72 18.48
CA LYS A 169 -5.07 -8.14 18.78
C LYS A 169 -4.43 -8.88 17.62
N ILE A 170 -4.85 -8.61 16.38
CA ILE A 170 -4.26 -9.19 15.18
C ILE A 170 -2.79 -8.76 15.04
N LYS A 171 -2.50 -7.46 15.16
CA LYS A 171 -1.13 -6.91 15.05
C LYS A 171 -0.19 -7.50 16.10
N ALA A 172 -0.69 -7.80 17.30
CA ALA A 172 0.11 -8.44 18.34
C ALA A 172 0.52 -9.89 17.99
N LYS A 173 -0.23 -10.56 17.10
CA LYS A 173 0.03 -11.94 16.67
C LYS A 173 0.80 -12.03 15.35
N ASP A 174 0.53 -11.11 14.43
CA ASP A 174 1.13 -11.12 13.08
C ASP A 174 1.44 -9.70 12.60
N THR A 175 2.72 -9.47 12.32
CA THR A 175 3.28 -8.20 11.82
C THR A 175 3.79 -8.33 10.38
N SER A 176 3.39 -9.38 9.66
CA SER A 176 3.75 -9.59 8.26
C SER A 176 3.25 -8.44 7.37
N PRO A 177 3.87 -8.22 6.19
CA PRO A 177 3.55 -7.05 5.38
C PRO A 177 2.10 -7.00 4.91
N MET A 178 1.52 -8.15 4.59
CA MET A 178 0.12 -8.24 4.17
C MET A 178 -0.82 -7.89 5.32
N THR A 179 -0.57 -8.40 6.52
CA THR A 179 -1.39 -8.12 7.71
C THR A 179 -1.36 -6.63 8.07
N LEU A 180 -0.17 -6.03 8.08
CA LEU A 180 -0.04 -4.58 8.28
C LEU A 180 -0.73 -3.78 7.16
N SER A 181 -0.64 -4.22 5.90
CA SER A 181 -1.28 -3.54 4.78
C SER A 181 -2.81 -3.61 4.85
N PHE A 182 -3.39 -4.75 5.20
CA PHE A 182 -4.83 -4.87 5.43
C PHE A 182 -5.28 -4.00 6.59
N MET A 183 -4.53 -3.99 7.70
CA MET A 183 -4.82 -3.12 8.84
C MET A 183 -4.82 -1.64 8.44
N LEU A 184 -3.78 -1.15 7.76
CA LEU A 184 -3.69 0.24 7.30
C LEU A 184 -4.85 0.60 6.35
N HIS A 185 -5.22 -0.32 5.46
CA HIS A 185 -6.36 -0.13 4.58
C HIS A 185 -7.68 -0.02 5.36
N ILE A 186 -7.95 -0.94 6.28
CA ILE A 186 -9.16 -0.92 7.12
C ILE A 186 -9.24 0.41 7.87
N LEU A 187 -8.15 0.82 8.54
CA LEU A 187 -8.10 2.06 9.31
C LEU A 187 -8.44 3.30 8.47
N SER A 188 -8.00 3.33 7.20
CA SER A 188 -8.30 4.43 6.28
C SER A 188 -9.81 4.60 5.98
N GLN A 189 -10.61 3.55 6.17
CA GLN A 189 -12.04 3.55 5.87
C GLN A 189 -12.94 3.89 7.07
N LEU A 190 -12.39 3.83 8.30
CA LEU A 190 -13.17 3.94 9.54
C LEU A 190 -13.61 5.36 9.91
N GLY A 191 -13.12 6.39 9.21
CA GLY A 191 -13.43 7.79 9.53
C GLY A 191 -12.90 8.22 10.91
N LEU A 192 -11.79 7.62 11.35
CA LEU A 192 -11.13 7.95 12.60
C LEU A 192 -10.51 9.36 12.55
N THR A 193 -10.34 9.99 13.71
CA THR A 193 -9.63 11.26 13.81
C THR A 193 -8.12 11.08 13.58
N LYS A 194 -7.42 12.16 13.19
CA LYS A 194 -5.96 12.15 13.05
C LYS A 194 -5.25 11.62 14.30
N SER A 195 -5.72 12.01 15.50
CA SER A 195 -5.15 11.55 16.78
C SER A 195 -5.37 10.06 17.04
N ALA A 196 -6.43 9.45 16.52
CA ALA A 196 -6.62 8.00 16.62
C ALA A 196 -5.72 7.26 15.61
N LEU A 197 -5.55 7.80 14.40
CA LEU A 197 -4.70 7.23 13.36
C LEU A 197 -3.20 7.34 13.67
N SER A 198 -2.75 8.35 14.42
CA SER A 198 -1.33 8.54 14.75
C SER A 198 -0.71 7.34 15.47
N GLY A 199 -1.50 6.60 16.26
CA GLY A 199 -1.06 5.37 16.93
C GLY A 199 -0.67 4.22 15.99
N TYR A 200 -1.02 4.32 14.70
CA TYR A 200 -0.70 3.34 13.67
C TYR A 200 0.34 3.82 12.67
N SER A 201 0.81 5.07 12.79
CA SER A 201 1.77 5.67 11.87
C SER A 201 3.10 4.90 11.79
N SER A 202 3.56 4.31 12.90
CA SER A 202 4.77 3.48 12.91
C SER A 202 4.63 2.25 12.01
N SER A 203 3.40 1.72 11.85
CA SER A 203 3.15 0.55 11.02
C SER A 203 3.33 0.82 9.52
N VAL A 204 3.33 2.08 9.10
CA VAL A 204 3.76 2.47 7.75
C VAL A 204 5.27 2.25 7.57
N GLY A 205 6.07 2.62 8.57
CA GLY A 205 7.50 2.32 8.59
C GLY A 205 7.74 0.81 8.60
N ASP A 206 7.11 0.12 9.56
CA ASP A 206 7.25 -1.33 9.75
C ASP A 206 6.95 -2.14 8.48
N VAL A 207 5.90 -1.78 7.73
CA VAL A 207 5.56 -2.49 6.49
C VAL A 207 6.60 -2.21 5.41
N LEU A 208 7.00 -0.95 5.21
CA LEU A 208 7.95 -0.55 4.17
C LEU A 208 9.38 -1.07 4.44
N ASP A 209 9.77 -1.20 5.70
CA ASP A 209 11.06 -1.79 6.11
C ASP A 209 11.18 -3.29 5.85
N GLN A 210 10.06 -3.99 5.70
CA GLN A 210 10.04 -5.41 5.34
C GLN A 210 10.13 -5.66 3.83
N ALA A 211 10.15 -4.61 3.00
CA ALA A 211 10.33 -4.78 1.56
C ALA A 211 11.77 -5.22 1.26
N GLY A 212 11.91 -6.11 0.28
CA GLY A 212 13.21 -6.40 -0.32
C GLY A 212 13.63 -5.28 -1.25
N GLU A 213 14.94 -5.15 -1.48
CA GLU A 213 15.52 -4.18 -2.41
C GLU A 213 16.10 -4.91 -3.63
N ILE A 214 15.68 -4.52 -4.84
CA ILE A 214 16.24 -5.07 -6.10
C ILE A 214 17.45 -4.25 -6.54
N SER A 215 17.36 -2.94 -6.30
CA SER A 215 18.36 -1.93 -6.65
C SER A 215 18.11 -0.72 -5.76
N ASP A 216 19.04 0.23 -5.72
CA ASP A 216 18.94 1.46 -4.93
C ASP A 216 17.67 2.29 -5.19
N ASN A 217 16.92 1.99 -6.25
CA ASN A 217 15.73 2.73 -6.68
C ASN A 217 14.43 1.89 -6.67
N GLN A 218 14.45 0.64 -6.19
CA GLN A 218 13.28 -0.26 -6.28
C GLN A 218 13.11 -1.15 -5.05
N LEU A 219 11.93 -1.04 -4.43
CA LEU A 219 11.47 -1.91 -3.34
C LEU A 219 10.36 -2.85 -3.83
N PHE A 220 10.36 -4.08 -3.33
CA PHE A 220 9.35 -5.08 -3.70
C PHE A 220 9.05 -6.03 -2.52
N TYR A 221 7.96 -6.77 -2.64
CA TYR A 221 7.67 -7.88 -1.73
C TYR A 221 7.80 -9.21 -2.46
N ILE A 222 8.48 -10.16 -1.84
CA ILE A 222 8.75 -11.51 -2.39
C ILE A 222 7.46 -12.25 -2.76
N LYS A 223 6.35 -12.00 -2.03
CA LYS A 223 5.02 -12.53 -2.34
C LYS A 223 4.41 -11.99 -3.65
N GLY A 224 5.14 -11.20 -4.43
CA GLY A 224 4.83 -10.85 -5.81
C GLY A 224 4.21 -9.47 -6.01
N LEU A 225 3.83 -9.21 -7.26
CA LEU A 225 3.37 -7.91 -7.72
C LEU A 225 2.08 -7.45 -7.04
N TYR A 226 1.11 -8.35 -6.85
CA TYR A 226 -0.14 -8.04 -6.15
C TYR A 226 0.14 -7.53 -4.72
N THR A 227 0.99 -8.23 -3.97
CA THR A 227 1.37 -7.82 -2.60
C THR A 227 2.00 -6.44 -2.61
N SER A 228 2.94 -6.20 -3.53
CA SER A 228 3.62 -4.90 -3.64
C SER A 228 2.66 -3.76 -3.98
N ALA A 229 1.73 -4.00 -4.92
CA ALA A 229 0.72 -3.02 -5.30
C ALA A 229 -0.30 -2.77 -4.17
N PHE A 230 -0.71 -3.82 -3.47
CA PHE A 230 -1.62 -3.72 -2.34
C PHE A 230 -1.00 -2.91 -1.19
N VAL A 231 0.26 -3.19 -0.83
CA VAL A 231 0.99 -2.40 0.18
C VAL A 231 1.05 -0.93 -0.21
N ALA A 232 1.47 -0.63 -1.45
CA ALA A 232 1.58 0.74 -1.93
C ALA A 232 0.25 1.49 -1.83
N LYS A 233 -0.83 0.86 -2.31
CA LYS A 233 -2.19 1.40 -2.25
C LYS A 233 -2.62 1.68 -0.81
N SER A 234 -2.51 0.69 0.07
CA SER A 234 -2.94 0.77 1.47
C SER A 234 -2.17 1.81 2.27
N VAL A 235 -0.86 1.92 2.05
CA VAL A 235 -0.02 2.97 2.66
C VAL A 235 -0.48 4.35 2.19
N VAL A 236 -0.67 4.57 0.88
CA VAL A 236 -1.12 5.86 0.36
C VAL A 236 -2.49 6.24 0.91
N GLU A 237 -3.45 5.30 0.93
CA GLU A 237 -4.79 5.56 1.45
C GLU A 237 -4.79 5.87 2.94
N PHE A 238 -4.01 5.13 3.73
CA PHE A 238 -3.83 5.42 5.15
C PHE A 238 -3.20 6.79 5.39
N LEU A 239 -2.11 7.13 4.69
CA LEU A 239 -1.45 8.43 4.84
C LEU A 239 -2.38 9.58 4.45
N THR A 240 -3.17 9.40 3.40
CA THR A 240 -4.19 10.35 2.96
C THR A 240 -5.26 10.56 4.03
N ALA A 241 -5.75 9.48 4.67
CA ALA A 241 -6.69 9.58 5.78
C ALA A 241 -6.05 10.17 7.05
N TYR A 242 -4.77 9.89 7.30
CA TYR A 242 -4.01 10.39 8.43
C TYR A 242 -3.66 11.88 8.30
N GLY A 243 -3.48 12.37 7.07
CA GLY A 243 -3.19 13.78 6.79
C GLY A 243 -1.72 14.16 6.95
N GLU A 244 -0.80 13.19 7.05
CA GLU A 244 0.63 13.44 7.26
C GLU A 244 1.50 12.30 6.71
N VAL A 245 2.71 12.64 6.27
CA VAL A 245 3.71 11.69 5.78
C VAL A 245 4.88 11.65 6.76
N PRO A 246 5.10 10.54 7.49
CA PRO A 246 6.24 10.42 8.39
C PRO A 246 7.59 10.52 7.66
N LYS A 247 8.62 11.02 8.34
CA LYS A 247 9.96 11.21 7.77
C LYS A 247 10.50 9.90 7.19
N GLY A 248 11.02 9.95 5.97
CA GLY A 248 11.63 8.80 5.28
C GLY A 248 10.66 7.81 4.64
N VAL A 249 9.35 7.97 4.84
CA VAL A 249 8.32 7.14 4.19
C VAL A 249 8.25 7.42 2.70
N GLU A 250 8.30 8.69 2.30
CA GLU A 250 8.17 9.11 0.91
C GLU A 250 9.20 8.42 0.00
N ASN A 251 10.49 8.45 0.38
CA ASN A 251 11.55 7.83 -0.42
C ASN A 251 11.32 6.31 -0.64
N LYS A 252 10.90 5.58 0.40
CA LYS A 252 10.57 4.15 0.27
C LYS A 252 9.34 3.92 -0.60
N LEU A 253 8.34 4.80 -0.48
CA LEU A 253 7.15 4.74 -1.29
C LEU A 253 7.46 4.97 -2.77
N VAL A 254 8.31 5.95 -3.11
CA VAL A 254 8.80 6.17 -4.48
C VAL A 254 9.50 4.93 -5.01
N LYS A 255 10.40 4.31 -4.25
CA LYS A 255 11.06 3.05 -4.65
C LYS A 255 10.05 1.92 -4.92
N LEU A 256 9.00 1.81 -4.11
CA LEU A 256 7.94 0.82 -4.30
C LEU A 256 7.16 1.10 -5.59
N PHE A 257 6.80 2.35 -5.87
CA PHE A 257 6.13 2.74 -7.11
C PHE A 257 7.01 2.58 -8.35
N ASN A 258 8.32 2.79 -8.23
CA ASN A 258 9.27 2.50 -9.30
C ASN A 258 9.27 1.02 -9.68
N TYR A 259 9.27 0.13 -8.69
CA TYR A 259 9.09 -1.30 -8.94
C TYR A 259 7.77 -1.59 -9.66
N LEU A 260 6.65 -1.05 -9.20
CA LEU A 260 5.34 -1.22 -9.85
C LEU A 260 5.36 -0.72 -11.31
N TYR A 261 6.01 0.41 -11.56
CA TYR A 261 6.11 0.99 -12.91
C TYR A 261 6.87 0.07 -13.87
N THR A 262 7.93 -0.62 -13.42
CA THR A 262 8.63 -1.61 -14.27
C THR A 262 7.77 -2.84 -14.61
N ARG A 263 6.61 -3.00 -13.97
CA ARG A 263 5.70 -4.13 -14.13
C ARG A 263 4.35 -3.74 -14.75
N ARG A 264 4.24 -2.53 -15.29
CA ARG A 264 3.00 -1.99 -15.90
C ARG A 264 2.45 -2.77 -17.10
N GLN A 265 3.24 -3.71 -17.65
CA GLN A 265 2.83 -4.58 -18.76
C GLN A 265 2.32 -5.96 -18.28
N THR A 266 2.04 -6.12 -16.98
CA THR A 266 1.47 -7.37 -16.44
C THR A 266 0.08 -7.66 -17.01
N THR A 267 -0.21 -8.94 -17.24
CA THR A 267 -1.50 -9.45 -17.75
C THR A 267 -2.30 -10.22 -16.69
N ASN A 268 -1.75 -10.40 -15.48
CA ASN A 268 -2.48 -11.04 -14.39
C ASN A 268 -3.56 -10.10 -13.86
N ILE A 269 -4.83 -10.48 -14.01
CA ILE A 269 -5.99 -9.62 -13.72
C ILE A 269 -5.95 -8.96 -12.33
N ARG A 270 -5.63 -9.73 -11.29
CA ARG A 270 -5.56 -9.23 -9.90
C ARG A 270 -4.40 -8.25 -9.74
N ALA A 271 -3.22 -8.59 -10.25
CA ALA A 271 -2.06 -7.71 -10.17
C ALA A 271 -2.25 -6.42 -10.99
N SER A 272 -2.79 -6.53 -12.22
CA SER A 272 -3.11 -5.39 -13.08
C SER A 272 -4.08 -4.43 -12.38
N ALA A 273 -5.17 -4.95 -11.81
CA ALA A 273 -6.18 -4.13 -11.14
C ALA A 273 -5.60 -3.35 -9.95
N TYR A 274 -4.85 -4.02 -9.07
CA TYR A 274 -4.26 -3.38 -7.90
C TYR A 274 -3.08 -2.47 -8.23
N LEU A 275 -2.31 -2.76 -9.29
CA LEU A 275 -1.27 -1.87 -9.77
C LEU A 275 -1.89 -0.54 -10.23
N VAL A 276 -2.93 -0.59 -11.05
CA VAL A 276 -3.66 0.62 -11.49
C VAL A 276 -4.28 1.34 -10.29
N ALA A 277 -4.89 0.60 -9.36
CA ALA A 277 -5.48 1.19 -8.16
C ALA A 277 -4.45 1.87 -7.26
N ALA A 278 -3.22 1.35 -7.15
CA ALA A 278 -2.13 2.00 -6.42
C ALA A 278 -1.69 3.30 -7.11
N PHE A 279 -1.53 3.33 -8.43
CA PHE A 279 -1.21 4.58 -9.14
C PHE A 279 -2.34 5.60 -9.03
N LYS A 280 -3.60 5.15 -9.08
CA LYS A 280 -4.77 6.01 -8.87
C LYS A 280 -4.79 6.59 -7.47
N SER A 281 -4.52 5.80 -6.43
CA SER A 281 -4.47 6.32 -5.06
C SER A 281 -3.35 7.36 -4.88
N LEU A 282 -2.18 7.14 -5.49
CA LEU A 282 -1.09 8.10 -5.48
C LEU A 282 -1.45 9.41 -6.19
N ALA A 283 -2.03 9.31 -7.39
CA ALA A 283 -2.41 10.47 -8.20
C ALA A 283 -3.54 11.32 -7.59
N TYR A 284 -4.34 10.76 -6.68
CA TYR A 284 -5.44 11.44 -6.02
C TYR A 284 -5.15 11.79 -4.55
N SER A 285 -3.95 11.46 -4.05
CA SER A 285 -3.54 11.83 -2.70
C SER A 285 -3.10 13.29 -2.68
N SER A 286 -3.82 14.14 -1.97
CA SER A 286 -3.43 15.55 -1.77
C SER A 286 -2.08 15.74 -1.07
N LEU A 287 -1.54 14.68 -0.45
CA LEU A 287 -0.27 14.70 0.27
C LEU A 287 0.90 14.19 -0.57
N LEU A 288 0.66 13.26 -1.49
CA LEU A 288 1.69 12.47 -2.15
C LEU A 288 1.66 12.59 -3.69
N MET A 289 0.71 13.35 -4.24
CA MET A 289 0.54 13.50 -5.68
C MET A 289 1.84 14.02 -6.34
N PRO A 290 2.48 13.22 -7.22
CA PRO A 290 3.68 13.65 -7.90
C PRO A 290 3.39 14.74 -8.94
N VAL A 291 4.30 15.70 -9.09
CA VAL A 291 4.24 16.67 -10.20
C VAL A 291 4.90 16.05 -11.43
N VAL A 292 4.14 15.96 -12.52
CA VAL A 292 4.64 15.49 -13.82
C VAL A 292 4.76 16.67 -14.77
N ILE A 293 5.95 16.85 -15.35
CA ILE A 293 6.19 17.82 -16.43
C ILE A 293 6.33 17.02 -17.72
N GLU A 294 5.32 17.10 -18.59
CA GLU A 294 5.39 16.50 -19.92
C GLU A 294 5.90 17.54 -20.92
N SER A 295 7.03 17.25 -21.59
CA SER A 295 7.47 18.05 -22.72
C SER A 295 6.70 17.62 -23.97
N SER A 296 5.79 18.47 -24.46
CA SER A 296 5.11 18.23 -25.73
C SER A 296 6.06 18.51 -26.89
N VAL A 297 6.89 17.54 -27.27
CA VAL A 297 7.59 17.62 -28.55
C VAL A 297 6.58 17.24 -29.62
N LYS A 298 6.07 18.25 -30.34
CA LYS A 298 5.37 18.02 -31.61
C LYS A 298 6.41 17.48 -32.58
N THR A 299 6.41 16.18 -32.80
CA THR A 299 7.03 15.61 -34.00
C THR A 299 6.19 16.07 -35.18
N ASN A 300 6.66 17.10 -35.88
CA ASN A 300 6.21 17.39 -37.23
C ASN A 300 6.70 16.23 -38.11
N GLU A 301 5.84 15.23 -38.31
CA GLU A 301 5.99 14.32 -39.44
C GLU A 301 5.41 15.03 -40.66
N ASP A 302 6.31 15.49 -41.53
CA ASP A 302 6.06 15.78 -42.94
C ASP A 302 6.01 14.46 -43.75
#